data_AF-A0A1N7AX77-F1
#
_entry.id   AF-A0A1N7AX77-F1
#
_cell.length_a   1.000
_cell.length_b   1.000
_cell.length_c   1.000
_cell.angle_alpha   90.00
_cell.angle_beta   90.00
_cell.angle_gamma   90.00
#
_symmetry.space_group_name_H-M   'P 1'
#
loop_
_entity.id
_entity.type
_entity.pdbx_description
1 polymer ?
#
loop_
_entity_poly.entity_id
_entity_poly.type
_entity_poly.pdbx_seq_one_letter_code
_entity_poly.pdbx_strand_id
1 'polypeptide(L)'
;MSGLIDWLMAGWVGALALVVLWLEVATLCLAAPQPRARLAVLAPNALAGSFLLAAVGLALSGAGDVPILALMAGSLVAHGVDMLARFRRPHSGA
;
A
#
# COMPACT_ATOMS: atom_id res chain seq x y z
N MET A 1 -4.47 3.29 -31.39
CA MET A 1 -4.81 3.40 -29.96
C MET A 1 -3.70 2.77 -29.11
N SER A 2 -2.44 3.26 -29.18
CA SER A 2 -1.33 2.66 -28.40
C SER A 2 -0.63 3.65 -27.45
N GLY A 3 -0.47 4.92 -27.83
CA GLY A 3 0.31 5.87 -27.01
C GLY A 3 -0.15 6.06 -25.56
N LEU A 4 -1.45 5.97 -25.27
CA LEU A 4 -1.97 6.06 -23.89
C LEU A 4 -1.60 4.83 -23.06
N ILE A 5 -1.68 3.63 -23.65
CA ILE A 5 -1.37 2.36 -22.97
C ILE A 5 0.14 2.26 -22.77
N ASP A 6 0.93 2.61 -23.79
CA ASP A 6 2.40 2.64 -23.70
C ASP A 6 2.88 3.64 -22.64
N TRP A 7 2.23 4.80 -22.55
CA TRP A 7 2.47 5.77 -21.49
C TRP A 7 2.07 5.23 -20.11
N LEU A 8 0.93 4.53 -19.98
CA LEU A 8 0.50 3.93 -18.72
C LEU A 8 1.43 2.78 -18.27
N MET A 9 1.94 2.00 -19.22
CA MET A 9 2.88 0.88 -19.02
C MET A 9 4.30 1.35 -18.68
N ALA A 10 4.61 2.65 -18.77
CA ALA A 10 5.92 3.17 -18.42
C ALA A 10 6.26 3.13 -16.90
N GLY A 11 5.47 2.44 -16.08
CA GLY A 11 5.77 2.14 -14.67
C GLY A 11 5.63 3.31 -13.69
N TRP A 12 5.59 4.56 -14.16
CA TRP A 12 5.45 5.76 -13.33
C TRP A 12 4.11 5.80 -12.57
N VAL A 13 3.07 5.13 -13.07
CA VAL A 13 1.76 5.03 -12.40
C VAL A 13 1.90 4.39 -11.01
N GLY A 14 2.76 3.37 -10.87
CA GLY A 14 3.03 2.74 -9.58
C GLY A 14 3.70 3.71 -8.60
N ALA A 15 4.66 4.50 -9.08
CA ALA A 15 5.32 5.53 -8.28
C ALA A 15 4.34 6.64 -7.85
N LEU A 16 3.47 7.09 -8.76
CA LEU A 16 2.48 8.12 -8.46
C LEU A 16 1.44 7.61 -7.46
N ALA A 17 0.95 6.38 -7.63
CA ALA A 17 0.04 5.75 -6.69
C ALA A 17 0.67 5.61 -5.30
N LEU A 18 1.96 5.29 -5.21
CA LEU A 18 2.68 5.21 -3.94
C LEU A 18 2.75 6.58 -3.25
N VAL A 19 3.04 7.65 -4.00
CA VAL A 19 3.04 9.02 -3.48
C VAL A 19 1.64 9.39 -2.96
N VAL A 20 0.59 9.12 -3.74
CA VAL A 20 -0.80 9.40 -3.33
C VAL A 20 -1.16 8.65 -2.05
N LEU A 21 -0.82 7.35 -1.95
CA LEU A 21 -1.08 6.53 -0.76
C LEU A 21 -0.45 7.15 0.50
N TRP A 22 0.83 7.53 0.43
CA TRP A 22 1.51 8.11 1.58
C TRP A 22 1.02 9.52 1.91
N LEU A 23 0.58 10.28 0.92
CA LEU A 23 -0.03 11.60 1.11
C LEU A 23 -1.39 11.48 1.80
N GLU A 24 -2.22 10.51 1.42
CA GLU A 24 -3.46 10.18 2.13
C GLU A 24 -3.20 9.76 3.58
N VAL A 25 -2.22 8.90 3.82
CA VAL A 25 -1.83 8.51 5.19
C VAL A 25 -1.36 9.72 5.99
N ALA A 26 -0.53 10.58 5.41
CA ALA A 26 -0.03 11.78 6.06
C ALA A 26 -1.17 12.75 6.40
N THR A 27 -2.05 13.04 5.44
CA THR A 27 -3.21 13.92 5.63
C THR A 27 -4.16 13.38 6.71
N LEU A 28 -4.48 12.09 6.68
CA LEU A 28 -5.31 11.44 7.71
C LEU A 28 -4.65 11.46 9.10
N CYS A 29 -3.32 11.33 9.18
CA CYS A 29 -2.60 11.42 10.43
C CYS A 29 -2.59 12.86 10.97
N LEU A 30 -2.33 13.85 10.12
CA LEU A 30 -2.31 15.27 10.50
C LEU A 30 -3.69 15.79 10.90
N ALA A 31 -4.76 15.29 10.29
CA ALA A 31 -6.13 15.65 10.65
C ALA A 31 -6.62 14.98 11.95
N ALA A 32 -5.91 13.97 12.46
CA ALA A 32 -6.33 13.24 13.65
C ALA A 32 -5.84 13.92 14.94
N PRO A 33 -6.64 13.88 16.02
CA PRO A 33 -6.23 14.42 17.33
C PRO A 33 -5.04 13.67 17.95
N GLN A 34 -4.74 12.45 17.49
CA GLN A 34 -3.58 11.65 17.90
C GLN A 34 -2.83 11.11 16.67
N PRO A 35 -1.96 11.91 16.03
CA PRO A 35 -1.34 11.57 14.74
C PRO A 35 -0.49 10.30 14.79
N ARG A 36 0.28 10.11 15.87
CA ARG A 36 1.15 8.94 16.05
C ARG A 36 0.36 7.64 16.24
N ALA A 37 -0.73 7.70 17.02
CA ALA A 37 -1.60 6.55 17.21
C ALA A 37 -2.31 6.19 15.90
N ARG A 38 -2.75 7.19 15.13
CA ARG A 38 -3.37 7.00 13.82
C ARG A 38 -2.40 6.40 12.81
N LEU A 39 -1.14 6.86 12.79
CA LEU A 39 -0.10 6.29 11.95
C LEU A 39 0.18 4.83 12.31
N ALA A 40 0.27 4.48 13.59
CA ALA A 40 0.47 3.10 14.02
C ALA A 40 -0.67 2.15 13.59
N VAL A 41 -1.88 2.68 13.38
CA VAL A 41 -3.03 1.92 12.86
C VAL A 41 -3.00 1.83 11.33
N LEU A 42 -2.59 2.89 10.63
CA LEU A 42 -2.58 2.94 9.17
C LEU A 42 -1.32 2.33 8.54
N ALA A 43 -0.18 2.37 9.25
CA ALA A 43 1.12 1.98 8.73
C ALA A 43 1.18 0.53 8.21
N PRO A 44 0.65 -0.49 8.91
CA PRO A 44 0.66 -1.87 8.41
C PRO A 44 -0.11 -2.00 7.08
N ASN A 45 -1.27 -1.33 6.97
CA ASN A 45 -2.07 -1.31 5.76
C ASN A 45 -1.40 -0.51 4.63
N ALA A 46 -0.80 0.63 4.94
CA ALA A 46 -0.07 1.45 3.98
C ALA A 46 1.17 0.72 3.45
N LEU A 47 1.85 -0.07 4.30
CA LEU A 47 2.94 -0.93 3.88
C LEU A 47 2.46 -2.05 2.94
N ALA A 48 1.36 -2.73 3.28
CA ALA A 48 0.76 -3.73 2.38
C ALA A 48 0.41 -3.11 1.02
N GLY A 49 -0.27 -1.95 1.01
CA GLY A 49 -0.55 -1.20 -0.22
C GLY A 49 0.70 -0.79 -0.99
N SER A 50 1.79 -0.41 -0.29
CA SER A 50 3.07 -0.07 -0.92
C SER A 50 3.69 -1.27 -1.65
N PHE A 51 3.66 -2.46 -1.04
CA PHE A 51 4.12 -3.70 -1.68
C PHE A 51 3.27 -4.04 -2.91
N LEU A 52 1.95 -3.90 -2.82
CA LEU A 52 1.04 -4.14 -3.94
C LEU A 52 1.29 -3.16 -5.10
N LEU A 53 1.42 -1.86 -4.81
CA LEU A 53 1.66 -0.83 -5.82
C LEU A 53 3.04 -0.98 -6.47
N ALA A 54 4.05 -1.41 -5.70
CA ALA A 54 5.35 -1.77 -6.26
C ALA A 54 5.25 -2.99 -7.19
N ALA A 55 4.45 -4.01 -6.82
CA ALA A 55 4.21 -5.18 -7.67
C ALA A 55 3.53 -4.79 -8.99
N VAL A 56 2.53 -3.91 -8.92
CA VAL A 56 1.83 -3.37 -10.10
C VAL A 56 2.78 -2.54 -10.96
N GLY A 57 3.58 -1.65 -10.37
CA GLY A 57 4.56 -0.85 -11.12
C GLY A 57 5.59 -1.71 -11.85
N LEU A 58 6.08 -2.78 -11.21
CA LEU A 58 6.96 -3.76 -11.84
C LEU A 58 6.27 -4.54 -12.95
N ALA A 59 5.02 -4.98 -12.74
CA ALA A 59 4.24 -5.68 -13.75
C ALA A 59 4.01 -4.82 -15.00
N LEU A 60 3.67 -3.55 -14.81
CA LEU A 60 3.51 -2.60 -15.92
C LEU A 60 4.82 -2.35 -16.67
N SER A 61 5.95 -2.34 -15.95
CA SER A 61 7.29 -2.13 -16.53
C SER A 61 7.87 -3.36 -17.25
N GLY A 62 7.12 -4.47 -17.31
CA GLY A 62 7.57 -5.73 -17.92
C GLY A 62 8.63 -6.48 -17.10
N ALA A 63 8.67 -6.29 -15.79
CA ALA A 63 9.55 -7.06 -14.91
C ALA A 63 9.13 -8.53 -14.87
N GLY A 64 10.08 -9.43 -14.55
CA GLY A 64 9.80 -10.86 -14.44
C GLY A 64 8.83 -11.21 -13.31
N ASP A 65 8.21 -12.38 -13.38
CA ASP A 65 7.13 -12.80 -12.48
C ASP A 65 7.57 -12.99 -11.01
N VAL A 66 8.83 -13.38 -10.79
CA VAL A 66 9.37 -13.70 -9.46
C VAL A 66 9.36 -12.49 -8.50
N PRO A 67 9.91 -11.30 -8.85
CA PRO A 67 9.84 -10.13 -7.97
C PRO A 67 8.40 -9.65 -7.74
N ILE A 68 7.52 -9.77 -8.74
CA ILE A 68 6.10 -9.42 -8.60
C ILE A 68 5.43 -10.32 -7.56
N LEU A 69 5.65 -11.64 -7.67
CA LEU A 69 5.13 -12.62 -6.72
C LEU A 69 5.65 -12.37 -5.30
N ALA A 70 6.94 -12.06 -5.14
CA ALA A 70 7.54 -11.75 -3.85
C ALA A 70 6.89 -10.52 -3.20
N LEU A 71 6.64 -9.46 -3.98
CA LEU A 71 5.96 -8.26 -3.50
C LEU A 71 4.49 -8.54 -3.15
N MET A 72 3.77 -9.32 -3.97
CA MET A 72 2.39 -9.72 -3.66
C MET A 72 2.30 -10.56 -2.39
N ALA A 73 3.22 -11.52 -2.21
CA ALA A 73 3.31 -12.33 -0.99
C ALA A 73 3.61 -11.44 0.24
N GLY A 74 4.56 -10.50 0.11
CA GLY A 74 4.87 -9.52 1.15
C GLY A 74 3.66 -8.65 1.52
N SER A 75 2.91 -8.18 0.53
CA SER A 75 1.65 -7.44 0.73
C SER A 75 0.63 -8.27 1.53
N LEU A 76 0.48 -9.55 1.19
CA LEU A 76 -0.48 -10.44 1.86
C LEU A 76 -0.09 -10.70 3.32
N VAL A 77 1.21 -10.91 3.58
CA VAL A 77 1.73 -11.05 4.95
C VAL A 77 1.51 -9.78 5.75
N ALA A 78 1.86 -8.61 5.20
CA ALA A 78 1.67 -7.32 5.88
C ALA A 78 0.19 -7.05 6.19
N HIS A 79 -0.71 -7.35 5.25
CA HIS A 79 -2.15 -7.23 5.44
C HIS A 79 -2.69 -8.22 6.49
N GLY A 80 -2.22 -9.47 6.48
CA GLY A 80 -2.57 -10.47 7.48
C GLY A 80 -2.15 -10.07 8.90
N VAL A 81 -0.95 -9.47 9.05
CA VAL A 81 -0.48 -8.91 10.31
C VAL A 81 -1.35 -7.73 10.76
N ASP A 82 -1.74 -6.84 9.85
CA ASP A 82 -2.66 -5.73 10.15
C ASP A 82 -4.02 -6.22 10.65
N MET A 83 -4.62 -7.18 9.93
CA MET A 83 -5.88 -7.82 10.30
C MET A 83 -5.79 -8.45 11.69
N LEU A 84 -4.73 -9.23 11.94
CA LEU A 84 -4.51 -9.87 13.24
C LEU A 84 -4.35 -8.84 14.37
N ALA A 85 -3.63 -7.74 14.12
CA ALA A 85 -3.46 -6.66 15.09
C ALA A 85 -4.79 -5.95 15.39
N ARG A 86 -5.67 -5.81 14.39
CA ARG A 86 -7.02 -5.23 14.57
C ARG A 86 -7.95 -6.18 15.32
N PHE A 87 -7.96 -7.47 15.00
CA PHE A 87 -8.77 -8.47 15.72
C PHE A 87 -8.35 -8.62 17.19
N ARG A 88 -7.06 -8.49 17.49
CA ARG A 88 -6.54 -8.57 18.85
C ARG A 88 -6.85 -7.35 19.72
N ARG A 89 -7.31 -6.23 19.15
CA ARG A 89 -7.81 -5.10 19.93
C ARG A 89 -9.26 -5.39 20.30
N PRO A 90 -9.57 -5.70 21.58
CA PRO A 90 -10.96 -5.86 22.00
C PRO A 90 -11.68 -4.52 21.80
N HIS A 91 -12.96 -4.58 21.38
CA HIS A 91 -13.87 -3.45 21.54
C HIS A 91 -14.11 -3.24 23.04
N SER A 92 -13.22 -2.52 23.72
CA SER A 92 -13.44 -2.05 25.08
C SER A 92 -14.45 -0.90 25.01
N GLY A 93 -15.72 -1.28 24.93
CA GLY A 93 -16.86 -0.39 24.74
C GLY A 93 -18.16 -1.13 25.04
N ALA A 94 -18.29 -1.60 26.28
CA ALA A 94 -19.55 -1.85 26.97
C ALA A 94 -19.28 -1.77 28.48
#